data_AF-A0A9E1XXB8-F1
#
_entry.id   AF-A0A9E1XXB8-F1
#
_cell.length_a   1.000
_cell.length_b   1.000
_cell.length_c   1.000
_cell.angle_alpha   90.00
_cell.angle_beta   90.00
_cell.angle_gamma   90.00
#
_symmetry.space_group_name_H-M   'P 1'
#
loop_
_entity.id
_entity.type
_entity.pdbx_description
1 polymer ?
#
loop_
_entity_poly.entity_id
_entity_poly.type
_entity_poly.pdbx_seq_one_letter_code
_entity_poly.pdbx_strand_id
1 'polypeptide(L)'
;MIVAEKTQDIKTLTKRYEKFREAKIRAEEQGKAATHRSEELKTYADEKYGTHDIEELKKILKERSDANEKHKNDYQKHLDDIEKKLQDIEISYKEER
;
A
#
# COMPACT_ATOMS: atom_id res chain seq x y z
N MET A 1 -49.69 -39.42 -7.59
CA MET A 1 -49.19 -40.33 -6.53
C MET A 1 -47.69 -40.13 -6.41
N ILE A 2 -47.25 -39.68 -5.23
CA ILE A 2 -45.92 -39.78 -4.63
C ILE A 2 -44.77 -39.13 -5.42
N VAL A 3 -44.42 -37.92 -4.97
CA VAL A 3 -43.08 -37.34 -5.11
C VAL A 3 -42.10 -38.38 -4.57
N ALA A 4 -41.36 -39.03 -5.46
CA ALA A 4 -40.28 -39.93 -5.07
C ALA A 4 -39.19 -39.08 -4.42
N GLU A 5 -39.28 -38.90 -3.11
CA GLU A 5 -38.16 -38.45 -2.28
C GLU A 5 -36.99 -39.37 -2.59
N LYS A 6 -36.02 -38.86 -3.34
CA LYS A 6 -34.69 -39.47 -3.46
C LYS A 6 -34.10 -39.48 -2.06
N THR A 7 -34.38 -40.53 -1.31
CA THR A 7 -33.68 -40.89 -0.07
C THR A 7 -32.21 -41.01 -0.43
N GLN A 8 -31.47 -39.93 -0.21
CA GLN A 8 -30.03 -39.98 -0.35
C GLN A 8 -29.52 -41.00 0.66
N ASP A 9 -28.81 -42.00 0.19
CA ASP A 9 -28.12 -42.97 1.04
C ASP A 9 -27.32 -42.22 2.11
N ILE A 10 -27.36 -42.69 3.37
CA ILE A 10 -26.71 -42.06 4.53
C ILE A 10 -25.24 -41.77 4.22
N LYS A 11 -24.57 -42.68 3.51
CA LYS A 11 -23.18 -42.48 3.06
C LYS A 11 -22.99 -41.25 2.17
N THR A 12 -23.96 -40.95 1.32
CA THR A 12 -23.94 -39.76 0.44
C THR A 12 -24.14 -38.48 1.25
N LEU A 13 -25.04 -38.51 2.24
CA LEU A 13 -25.28 -37.38 3.15
C LEU A 13 -24.05 -37.12 4.03
N THR A 14 -23.44 -38.15 4.61
CA THR A 14 -22.20 -38.03 5.39
C THR A 14 -21.06 -37.45 4.55
N LYS A 15 -20.85 -37.94 3.32
CA LYS A 15 -19.81 -37.38 2.43
C LYS A 15 -20.04 -35.92 2.08
N ARG A 16 -21.29 -35.51 1.87
CA ARG A 16 -21.65 -34.10 1.61
C ARG A 16 -21.40 -33.24 2.84
N TYR A 17 -21.78 -33.73 4.02
CA TYR A 17 -21.54 -33.04 5.28
C TYR A 17 -20.04 -32.80 5.52
N GLU A 18 -19.19 -33.83 5.36
CA GLU A 18 -17.75 -33.67 5.53
C GLU A 18 -17.18 -32.65 4.53
N LYS A 19 -17.60 -32.71 3.25
CA LYS A 19 -17.18 -31.70 2.26
C LYS A 19 -17.59 -30.28 2.65
N PHE A 20 -18.81 -30.09 3.15
CA PHE A 20 -19.27 -28.77 3.60
C PHE A 20 -18.55 -28.31 4.85
N ARG A 21 -18.25 -29.23 5.78
CA ARG A 21 -17.48 -28.94 7.00
C ARG A 21 -16.06 -28.51 6.66
N GLU A 22 -15.37 -29.21 5.76
CA GLU A 22 -14.05 -28.80 5.26
C GLU A 22 -14.08 -27.46 4.53
N ALA A 23 -15.12 -27.21 3.73
CA ALA A 23 -15.30 -25.91 3.06
C ALA A 23 -15.51 -24.78 4.07
N LYS A 24 -16.31 -25.02 5.12
CA LYS A 24 -16.55 -24.07 6.21
C LYS A 24 -15.26 -23.75 6.97
N ILE A 25 -14.48 -24.77 7.36
CA ILE A 25 -13.21 -24.57 8.06
C ILE A 25 -12.26 -23.71 7.21
N ARG A 26 -12.12 -24.03 5.91
CA ARG A 26 -11.28 -23.22 5.01
C ARG A 26 -11.75 -21.77 4.90
N ALA A 27 -13.05 -21.54 4.78
CA ALA A 27 -13.60 -20.19 4.71
C ALA A 27 -13.38 -19.41 6.01
N GLU A 28 -13.52 -20.06 7.17
CA GLU A 28 -13.24 -19.47 8.48
C GLU A 28 -11.76 -19.13 8.65
N GLU A 29 -10.85 -20.00 8.22
CA GLU A 29 -9.40 -19.75 8.24
C GLU A 29 -9.02 -18.58 7.32
N GLN A 30 -9.55 -18.56 6.10
CA GLN A 30 -9.33 -17.45 5.16
C GLN A 30 -9.88 -16.13 5.70
N GLY A 31 -11.07 -16.16 6.31
CA GLY A 31 -11.66 -15.00 6.97
C GLY A 31 -10.76 -14.46 8.08
N LYS A 32 -10.29 -15.33 8.99
CA LYS A 32 -9.37 -14.94 10.06
C LYS A 32 -8.07 -14.35 9.52
N ALA A 33 -7.48 -14.97 8.50
CA ALA A 33 -6.25 -14.46 7.87
C ALA A 33 -6.46 -13.09 7.22
N ALA A 34 -7.58 -12.88 6.52
CA ALA A 34 -7.91 -11.60 5.90
C ALA A 34 -8.15 -10.50 6.94
N THR A 35 -8.86 -10.80 8.03
CA THR A 35 -9.07 -9.87 9.15
C THR A 35 -7.74 -9.47 9.78
N HIS A 36 -6.89 -10.44 10.13
CA HIS A 36 -5.58 -10.17 10.73
C HIS A 36 -4.73 -9.26 9.82
N ARG A 37 -4.66 -9.58 8.52
CA ARG A 37 -3.89 -8.77 7.56
C ARG A 37 -4.47 -7.37 7.38
N SER A 38 -5.79 -7.22 7.49
CA SER A 38 -6.43 -5.89 7.46
C SER A 38 -6.07 -5.08 8.71
N GLU A 39 -6.01 -5.70 9.88
CA GLU A 39 -5.62 -5.04 11.13
C GLU A 39 -4.14 -4.64 11.10
N GLU A 40 -3.25 -5.52 10.64
CA GLU A 40 -1.83 -5.22 10.45
C GLU A 40 -1.63 -4.00 9.53
N LEU A 41 -2.35 -3.94 8.40
CA LEU A 41 -2.25 -2.83 7.47
C LEU A 41 -2.76 -1.51 8.07
N LYS A 42 -3.83 -1.56 8.86
CA LYS A 42 -4.33 -0.37 9.57
C LYS A 42 -3.34 0.11 10.61
N THR A 43 -2.84 -0.79 11.47
CA THR A 43 -1.83 -0.45 12.47
C THR A 43 -0.57 0.11 11.81
N TYR A 44 -0.08 -0.50 10.73
CA TYR A 44 1.06 0.02 9.98
C TYR A 44 0.80 1.43 9.45
N ALA A 45 -0.40 1.70 8.92
CA ALA A 45 -0.76 3.00 8.41
C ALA A 45 -0.87 4.05 9.54
N ASP A 46 -1.51 3.69 10.65
CA ASP A 46 -1.60 4.54 11.85
C ASP A 46 -0.20 4.85 12.43
N GLU A 47 0.70 3.86 12.50
CA GLU A 47 2.07 4.06 13.00
C GLU A 47 2.93 4.93 12.06
N LYS A 48 2.83 4.72 10.75
CA LYS A 48 3.71 5.39 9.77
C LYS A 48 3.21 6.76 9.33
N TYR A 49 1.90 6.94 9.29
CA TYR A 49 1.26 8.10 8.70
C TYR A 49 0.29 8.79 9.66
N GLY A 50 0.02 8.21 10.83
CA GLY A 50 -0.92 8.75 11.82
C GLY A 50 -2.39 8.47 11.50
N THR A 51 -2.66 7.80 10.38
CA THR A 51 -4.01 7.54 9.87
C THR A 51 -4.01 6.32 8.94
N HIS A 52 -5.10 5.56 8.99
CA HIS A 52 -5.42 4.49 8.04
C HIS A 52 -6.54 4.87 7.06
N ASP A 53 -6.97 6.14 7.07
CA ASP A 53 -7.92 6.66 6.09
C ASP A 53 -7.22 6.82 4.72
N ILE A 54 -7.73 6.14 3.71
CA ILE A 54 -7.18 6.15 2.35
C ILE A 54 -7.13 7.57 1.75
N GLU A 55 -8.14 8.40 2.00
CA GLU A 55 -8.19 9.76 1.45
C GLU A 55 -7.20 10.68 2.16
N GLU A 56 -7.00 10.49 3.47
CA GLU A 56 -6.00 11.22 4.23
C GLU A 56 -4.57 10.80 3.84
N LEU A 57 -4.33 9.50 3.63
CA LEU A 57 -3.06 8.98 3.12
C LEU A 57 -2.72 9.55 1.73
N LYS A 58 -3.71 9.66 0.83
CA LYS A 58 -3.52 10.31 -0.48
C LYS A 58 -3.16 11.78 -0.35
N LYS A 59 -3.77 12.49 0.60
CA LYS A 59 -3.46 13.89 0.89
C LYS A 59 -2.03 14.05 1.39
N ILE A 60 -1.61 13.23 2.37
CA ILE A 60 -0.23 13.21 2.88
C ILE A 60 0.76 12.93 1.75
N LEU A 61 0.46 11.98 0.86
CA LEU A 61 1.30 11.67 -0.29
C LEU A 61 1.46 12.88 -1.20
N LYS A 62 0.36 13.55 -1.55
CA LYS A 62 0.38 14.73 -2.40
C LYS A 62 1.18 15.87 -1.78
N GLU A 63 0.94 16.17 -0.51
CA GLU A 63 1.67 17.23 0.22
C GLU A 63 3.17 16.96 0.26
N ARG A 64 3.59 15.71 0.49
CA ARG A 64 5.01 15.32 0.45
C ARG A 64 5.61 15.40 -0.95
N SER A 65 4.85 15.05 -1.98
CA SER A 65 5.29 15.19 -3.37
C SER A 65 5.50 16.65 -3.75
N ASP A 66 4.54 17.52 -3.43
CA ASP A 66 4.60 18.95 -3.72
C ASP A 66 5.77 19.61 -2.96
N ALA A 67 5.98 19.23 -1.69
CA ALA A 67 7.13 19.69 -0.91
C ALA A 67 8.47 19.22 -1.52
N ASN A 68 8.57 17.97 -1.95
CA ASN A 68 9.76 17.44 -2.62
C ASN A 68 10.06 18.17 -3.93
N GLU A 69 9.04 18.48 -4.73
CA GLU A 69 9.21 19.23 -5.97
C GLU A 69 9.72 20.65 -5.69
N LYS A 70 9.17 21.32 -4.67
CA LYS A 70 9.66 22.62 -4.22
C LYS A 70 11.13 22.54 -3.79
N HIS A 71 11.48 21.57 -2.95
CA HIS A 71 12.86 21.37 -2.52
C HIS A 71 13.79 21.11 -3.70
N LYS A 72 13.38 20.28 -4.66
CA LYS A 72 14.16 20.01 -5.87
C LYS A 72 14.44 21.28 -6.67
N ASN A 73 13.43 22.14 -6.84
CA ASN A 73 13.59 23.40 -7.56
C ASN A 73 14.52 24.37 -6.81
N ASP A 74 14.42 24.43 -5.49
CA ASP A 74 15.31 25.26 -4.66
C ASP A 74 16.75 24.74 -4.71
N TYR A 75 16.95 23.42 -4.66
CA TYR A 75 18.28 22.82 -4.85
C TYR A 75 18.85 23.12 -6.23
N GLN A 76 18.05 23.04 -7.29
CA GLN A 76 18.52 23.37 -8.64
C GLN A 76 18.98 24.82 -8.72
N LYS A 77 18.22 25.78 -8.17
CA LYS A 77 18.65 27.19 -8.12
C LYS A 77 19.96 27.37 -7.38
N HIS A 78 20.14 26.68 -6.26
CA HIS A 78 21.39 26.73 -5.52
C HIS A 78 22.58 26.18 -6.33
N LEU A 79 22.36 25.11 -7.10
CA LEU A 79 23.39 24.57 -7.99
C LEU A 79 23.74 25.58 -9.10
N ASP A 80 22.74 26.16 -9.76
CA ASP A 80 22.94 27.14 -10.83
C ASP A 80 23.70 28.38 -10.31
N ASP A 81 23.38 28.86 -9.11
CA ASP A 81 24.07 29.97 -8.46
C ASP A 81 25.53 29.63 -8.12
N ILE A 82 25.80 28.39 -7.67
CA ILE A 82 27.16 27.92 -7.39
C ILE A 82 27.95 27.83 -8.69
N GLU A 83 27.39 27.23 -9.73
CA GLU A 83 28.03 27.12 -11.04
C GLU A 83 28.39 28.49 -11.61
N LYS A 84 27.47 29.46 -11.53
CA LYS A 84 27.74 30.83 -11.97
C LYS A 84 28.89 31.47 -11.19
N LYS A 85 28.89 31.36 -9.87
CA LYS A 85 29.98 31.90 -9.03
C LYS A 85 31.32 31.24 -9.35
N LEU A 86 31.33 29.93 -9.62
CA LEU A 86 32.54 29.22 -10.02
C LEU A 86 33.05 29.69 -11.38
N GLN A 87 32.16 29.91 -12.36
CA GLN A 87 32.52 30.49 -13.65
C GLN A 87 33.09 31.90 -13.51
N ASP A 88 32.47 32.76 -12.70
CA ASP A 88 32.96 34.12 -12.46
C ASP A 88 34.38 34.11 -11.86
N ILE A 89 34.64 33.20 -10.90
CA ILE A 89 35.97 32.99 -10.32
C ILE A 89 36.96 32.46 -11.37
N GLU A 90 36.55 31.50 -12.21
CA GLU A 90 37.42 30.93 -13.24
C GLU A 90 37.80 31.99 -14.30
N ILE A 91 36.87 32.87 -14.67
CA ILE A 91 37.11 33.99 -15.57
C ILE A 91 38.09 34.98 -14.92
N SER A 92 37.86 35.40 -13.67
CA SER A 92 38.76 36.33 -12.99
C SER A 92 40.18 35.78 -12.88
N TYR A 93 40.33 34.49 -12.59
CA TYR A 93 41.64 33.83 -12.54
C TYR A 93 42.35 33.74 -13.90
N LYS A 94 41.60 33.70 -15.01
CA LYS A 94 42.16 33.72 -16.36
C LYS A 94 42.56 35.11 -16.81
N GLU A 95 41.86 36.15 -16.37
CA GLU A 95 42.16 37.56 -16.69
C GLU A 95 43.34 38.12 -15.87
N GLU A 96 43.60 37.58 -14.67
CA GLU A 96 44.76 37.94 -13.84
C GLU A 96 46.08 37.24 -14.26
N ARG A 97 46.07 36.34 -15.24
CA ARG A 97 47.23 35.63 -15.78
C ARG A 97 47.70 36.19 -17.12
#